data_AF-A0A6L4YYD3-F1
#
_entry.id   AF-A0A6L4YYD3-F1
#
_cell.length_a   1.000
_cell.length_b   1.000
_cell.length_c   1.000
_cell.angle_alpha   90.00
_cell.angle_beta   90.00
_cell.angle_gamma   90.00
#
_symmetry.space_group_name_H-M   'P 1'
#
loop_
_entity.id
_entity.type
_entity.pdbx_description
1 polymer ?
#
loop_
_entity_poly.entity_id
_entity_poly.type
_entity_poly.pdbx_seq_one_letter_code
_entity_poly.pdbx_strand_id
1 'polypeptide(L)' 'MNRVKMNKMNLELKQWHANEMEVVLRDTGSSMNGLTSADAKKRLLEYGGNK' A
#
# COMPACT_ATOMS: atom_id res chain seq x y z
N MET A 1 34.07 -5.68 5.99
CA MET A 1 33.14 -4.94 5.10
C MET A 1 31.83 -5.70 5.01
N ASN A 2 30.74 -5.05 5.42
CA ASN A 2 29.43 -5.64 5.71
C ASN A 2 28.77 -6.40 4.53
N ARG A 3 28.56 -7.71 4.70
CA ARG A 3 27.60 -8.54 3.93
C ARG A 3 26.13 -8.18 4.17
N VAL A 4 25.84 -7.12 4.92
CA VAL A 4 24.48 -6.63 5.21
C VAL A 4 23.89 -5.83 4.02
N LYS A 5 24.65 -5.65 2.93
CA LYS A 5 24.25 -4.93 1.71
C LYS A 5 23.27 -5.66 0.78
N MET A 6 22.69 -6.79 1.20
CA MET A 6 21.63 -7.47 0.45
C MET A 6 20.45 -7.88 1.34
N ASN A 7 19.97 -6.97 2.19
CA ASN A 7 18.52 -6.96 2.47
C ASN A 7 17.81 -6.51 1.18
N LYS A 8 17.71 -7.45 0.23
CA LYS A 8 16.85 -7.47 -0.95
C LYS A 8 15.38 -7.49 -0.51
N MET A 9 14.97 -6.54 0.32
CA MET A 9 13.66 -5.94 0.15
C MET A 9 13.95 -4.75 -0.77
N ASN A 10 14.04 -4.92 -2.09
CA ASN A 10 12.89 -4.76 -2.98
C ASN A 10 11.53 -4.56 -2.28
N LEU A 11 11.48 -3.70 -1.27
CA LEU A 11 10.30 -2.91 -1.02
C LEU A 11 10.31 -1.95 -2.19
N GLU A 12 9.67 -2.36 -3.29
CA GLU A 12 9.29 -1.42 -4.33
C GLU A 12 8.59 -0.28 -3.59
N LEU A 13 9.30 0.83 -3.40
CA LEU A 13 8.74 2.01 -2.78
C LEU A 13 7.73 2.51 -3.80
N LYS A 14 6.48 2.03 -3.70
CA LYS A 14 5.41 2.45 -4.59
C LYS A 14 5.26 3.95 -4.40
N GLN A 15 5.76 4.71 -5.37
CA GLN A 15 5.72 6.17 -5.37
C GLN A 15 4.31 6.62 -5.77
N TRP A 16 3.33 6.38 -4.89
CA TRP A 16 1.93 6.68 -5.15
C TRP A 16 1.70 8.14 -5.55
N HIS A 17 2.51 9.06 -4.99
CA HIS A 17 2.44 10.49 -5.30
C HIS A 17 2.89 10.86 -6.72
N ALA A 18 3.58 9.97 -7.43
CA ALA A 18 3.98 10.18 -8.82
C ALA A 18 2.93 9.64 -9.83
N ASN A 19 1.93 8.91 -9.35
CA ASN A 19 0.91 8.29 -10.18
C ASN A 19 -0.36 9.13 -10.26
N GLU A 20 -1.09 9.00 -11.37
CA GLU A 20 -2.42 9.57 -11.49
C GLU A 20 -3.39 8.93 -10.49
N MET A 21 -4.33 9.74 -9.99
CA MET A 21 -5.30 9.33 -9.00
C MET A 21 -6.09 8.08 -9.41
N GLU A 22 -6.52 7.98 -10.68
CA GLU A 22 -7.26 6.81 -11.18
C GLU A 22 -6.45 5.51 -11.10
N VAL A 23 -5.13 5.60 -11.37
CA VAL A 23 -4.20 4.48 -11.24
C VAL A 23 -4.08 4.06 -9.78
N VAL A 24 -3.91 5.02 -8.87
CA VAL A 24 -3.82 4.74 -7.43
C VAL A 24 -5.11 4.09 -6.91
N LEU A 25 -6.28 4.57 -7.31
CA LEU A 25 -7.55 3.99 -6.86
C LEU A 25 -7.75 2.57 -7.36
N ARG A 26 -7.44 2.32 -8.64
CA ARG A 26 -7.49 0.98 -9.23
C ARG A 26 -6.54 0.02 -8.52
N ASP A 27 -5.28 0.41 -8.35
CA ASP A 27 -4.24 -0.47 -7.81
C ASP A 27 -4.40 -0.72 -6.31
N THR A 28 -4.96 0.24 -5.58
CA THR A 28 -5.30 0.07 -4.17
C THR A 28 -6.66 -0.57 -3.97
N GLY A 29 -7.49 -0.72 -5.00
CA GLY A 29 -8.88 -1.17 -4.88
C GLY A 29 -9.74 -0.23 -4.02
N SER A 30 -9.42 1.08 -4.03
CA SER A 30 -10.16 2.12 -3.32
C SER A 30 -11.10 2.86 -4.27
N SER A 31 -11.87 3.81 -3.75
CA SER A 31 -12.76 4.65 -4.54
C SER A 31 -12.61 6.13 -4.20
N MET A 32 -13.15 6.99 -5.06
CA MET A 32 -13.26 8.43 -4.81
C MET A 32 -14.08 8.78 -3.56
N ASN A 33 -14.97 7.87 -3.14
CA ASN A 33 -15.84 8.06 -1.97
C ASN A 33 -15.26 7.39 -0.72
N GLY A 34 -14.01 6.92 -0.79
CA GLY A 34 -13.37 6.16 0.28
C GLY A 34 -13.72 4.66 0.25
N LEU A 35 -13.47 3.99 1.37
CA LEU A 35 -13.74 2.57 1.56
C LEU A 35 -15.09 2.37 2.26
N THR A 36 -15.78 1.29 1.92
CA THR A 36 -16.90 0.82 2.74
C THR A 36 -16.39 0.31 4.09
N SER A 37 -17.24 0.27 5.11
CA SER A 37 -16.88 -0.29 6.41
C SER A 37 -16.43 -1.75 6.32
N ALA A 38 -16.99 -2.52 5.37
CA ALA A 38 -16.61 -3.91 5.14
C ALA A 38 -15.19 -4.01 4.56
N ASP A 39 -14.85 -3.17 3.57
CA ASP A 39 -13.51 -3.14 2.97
C ASP A 39 -12.46 -2.65 3.96
N ALA A 40 -12.79 -1.63 4.74
CA ALA A 40 -11.91 -1.13 5.80
C ALA A 40 -11.62 -2.22 6.85
N LYS A 41 -12.64 -3.00 7.28
CA LYS A 41 -12.46 -4.14 8.18
C LYS A 41 -11.56 -5.21 7.56
N LYS A 42 -11.77 -5.56 6.30
CA LYS A 42 -10.93 -6.54 5.58
C LYS A 42 -9.47 -6.08 5.56
N ARG A 43 -9.20 -4.83 5.23
CA ARG A 43 -7.84 -4.26 5.21
C ARG A 43 -7.20 -4.21 6.58
N LEU A 44 -7.95 -3.87 7.62
CA LEU A 44 -7.42 -3.85 8.99
C LEU A 44 -6.96 -5.25 9.43
N LEU A 45 -7.66 -6.31 8.99
CA LEU A 45 -7.25 -7.70 9.23
C LEU A 45 -6.03 -8.11 8.39
N GLU A 46 -5.92 -7.63 7.15
CA GLU A 46 -4.83 -7.98 6.23
C GLU A 46 -3.52 -7.24 6.54
N TYR A 47 -3.58 -5.94 6.82
CA TYR A 47 -2.42 -5.08 6.99
C TYR A 47 -2.14 -4.71 8.46
N GLY A 48 -3.07 -4.97 9.36
CA GLY A 48 -2.98 -4.57 10.76
C GLY A 48 -3.30 -3.09 11.00
N GLY A 49 -3.29 -2.69 12.26
CA GLY A 49 -3.46 -1.29 12.65
C GLY A 49 -2.24 -0.45 12.29
N ASN A 50 -2.48 0.77 11.81
CA ASN A 50 -1.42 1.76 11.61
C ASN A 50 -0.79 2.11 12.98
N LYS A 51 0.54 2.08 13.09
CA LYS A 51 1.29 2.35 14.32
C LYS A 51 2.19 3.56 14.16
#